data_AF-A0A0L0EYA1-F1
#
_entry.id   AF-A0A0L0EYA1-F1
#
_cell.length_a   1.000
_cell.length_b   1.000
_cell.length_c   1.000
_cell.angle_alpha   90.00
_cell.angle_beta   90.00
_cell.angle_gamma   90.00
#
_symmetry.space_group_name_H-M   'P 1'
#
loop_
_entity.id
_entity.type
_entity.pdbx_description
1 polymer ?
#
loop_
_entity_poly.entity_id
_entity_poly.type
_entity_poly.pdbx_seq_one_letter_code
_entity_poly.pdbx_strand_id
1 'polypeptide(L)' 'MQPILLVIETSRLRRTLCLVKEPRLPYIGYYLTELTFVDVKEANRTDRDGCALINVDKMRRLASVLHDIAVCK' A
#
# COMPACT_ATOMS: atom_id res chain seq x y z
N MET A 1 -5.71 26.58 16.39
CA MET A 1 -5.40 25.14 16.26
C MET A 1 -4.76 24.93 14.90
N GLN A 2 -3.43 24.76 14.84
CA GLN A 2 -2.73 24.43 13.59
C GLN A 2 -2.78 22.91 13.37
N PRO A 3 -3.05 22.42 12.15
CA PRO A 3 -2.99 21.00 11.87
C PRO A 3 -1.55 20.52 12.04
N ILE A 4 -1.36 19.50 12.88
CA ILE A 4 -0.07 18.83 13.03
C ILE A 4 0.22 18.12 11.71
N LEU A 5 1.18 18.66 10.95
CA LEU A 5 1.75 18.02 9.78
C LEU A 5 2.66 16.88 10.26
N LEU A 6 2.06 15.73 10.55
CA LEU A 6 2.80 14.50 10.77
C LEU A 6 3.32 14.01 9.40
N VAL A 7 4.46 14.56 8.98
CA VAL A 7 5.30 13.96 7.95
C VAL A 7 5.87 12.70 8.58
N ILE A 8 5.14 11.59 8.47
CA ILE A 8 5.63 10.32 8.96
C ILE A 8 6.47 9.73 7.83
N GLU A 9 7.77 9.57 8.08
CA GLU A 9 8.61 8.71 7.26
C GLU A 9 7.91 7.36 7.12
N THR A 10 7.53 6.99 5.90
CA THR A 10 6.75 5.78 5.57
C THR A 10 7.34 4.51 6.22
N SER A 11 8.66 4.47 6.38
CA SER A 11 9.40 3.38 7.05
C SER A 11 9.19 3.33 8.57
N ARG A 12 9.03 4.48 9.26
CA ARG A 12 8.77 4.53 10.70
C ARG A 12 7.32 4.21 11.01
N LEU A 13 6.38 4.74 10.21
CA LEU A 13 4.95 4.48 10.39
C LEU A 13 4.64 2.98 10.33
N ARG A 14 5.15 2.27 9.32
CA ARG A 14 4.89 0.84 9.15
C ARG A 14 5.39 0.02 10.34
N ARG A 15 6.60 0.30 10.83
CA ARG A 15 7.16 -0.37 12.02
C ARG A 15 6.34 -0.09 13.27
N THR A 16 5.95 1.17 13.49
CA THR A 16 5.13 1.54 14.63
C THR A 16 3.74 0.90 14.55
N LEU A 17 3.10 0.91 13.37
CA LEU A 17 1.81 0.23 13.15
C LEU A 17 1.89 -1.27 13.41
N CYS A 18 3.01 -1.94 13.13
CA CYS A 18 3.21 -3.37 13.43
C CYS A 18 3.34 -3.69 14.93
N LEU A 19 3.77 -2.73 15.77
CA LEU A 19 4.10 -2.97 17.19
C LEU A 19 2.92 -2.81 18.17
N VAL A 20 1.76 -2.32 17.73
CA VAL A 20 0.77 -1.68 18.63
C VAL A 20 -0.26 -2.57 19.38
N LYS A 21 -0.30 -3.91 19.38
CA LYS A 21 -1.46 -4.76 19.85
C LYS A 21 -2.88 -4.33 19.39
N GLU A 22 -3.74 -5.29 19.04
CA GLU A 22 -5.10 -5.01 18.53
C GLU A 22 -6.07 -4.65 19.67
N PRO A 23 -7.14 -3.84 19.44
CA PRO A 23 -7.58 -3.30 18.16
C PRO A 23 -6.82 -2.04 17.72
N ARG A 24 -6.48 -1.94 16.42
CA ARG A 24 -5.77 -0.78 15.85
C ARG A 24 -6.60 -0.14 14.76
N LEU A 25 -6.70 1.18 14.77
CA LEU A 25 -7.17 1.92 13.60
C LEU A 25 -5.97 2.20 12.67
N PRO A 26 -5.82 1.49 11.53
CA PRO A 26 -4.73 1.75 10.60
C PRO A 26 -4.86 3.17 10.02
N TYR A 27 -3.73 3.84 9.81
CA TYR A 27 -3.72 5.11 9.09
C TYR A 27 -3.99 4.87 7.60
N ILE A 28 -5.26 4.95 7.21
CA ILE A 28 -5.75 4.68 5.84
C ILE A 28 -4.99 5.52 4.79
N GLY A 29 -4.59 6.75 5.11
CA GLY A 29 -3.84 7.62 4.18
C GLY A 29 -2.53 7.01 3.68
N TYR A 30 -1.83 6.22 4.51
CA TYR A 30 -0.63 5.50 4.09
C TYR A 30 -0.97 4.43 3.05
N TYR A 31 -1.98 3.61 3.31
CA TYR A 31 -2.38 2.54 2.41
C TYR A 31 -2.94 3.08 1.08
N LEU A 32 -3.69 4.17 1.11
CA LEU A 32 -4.13 4.85 -0.11
C LEU A 32 -2.95 5.33 -0.95
N THR A 33 -1.94 5.93 -0.31
CA THR A 33 -0.73 6.39 -1.00
C THR A 33 0.04 5.23 -1.63
N GLU A 34 0.20 4.12 -0.91
CA GLU A 34 0.85 2.91 -1.42
C GLU A 34 0.08 2.27 -2.59
N LEU A 35 -1.25 2.18 -2.49
CA LEU A 35 -2.10 1.69 -3.58
C LEU A 35 -1.97 2.57 -4.82
N THR A 36 -2.06 3.89 -4.67
CA THR A 36 -1.90 4.84 -5.78
C THR A 36 -0.50 4.75 -6.38
N PHE A 37 0.55 4.60 -5.56
CA PHE A 37 1.92 4.48 -6.05
C PHE A 37 2.12 3.23 -6.91
N VAL A 38 1.64 2.07 -6.46
CA VAL A 38 1.71 0.82 -7.23
C VAL A 38 0.88 0.92 -8.50
N ASP A 39 -0.30 1.54 -8.43
CA ASP A 39 -1.19 1.65 -9.59
C ASP A 39 -0.64 2.57 -10.68
N VAL A 40 -0.05 3.71 -10.29
CA VAL A 40 0.49 4.70 -11.23
C VAL A 40 1.84 4.29 -11.81
N LYS A 41 2.69 3.60 -11.04
CA LYS A 41 4.06 3.25 -11.50
C LYS A 41 4.14 1.98 -12.33
N GLU A 42 3.20 1.06 -12.18
CA GLU A 42 3.24 -0.23 -12.86
C GLU A 42 2.16 -0.31 -13.93
N ALA A 43 2.55 -0.74 -15.13
CA ALA A 43 1.61 -1.02 -16.21
C ALA A 43 0.72 -2.21 -15.85
N ASN A 44 -0.57 -2.13 -16.20
CA ASN A 44 -1.53 -3.23 -16.03
C ASN A 44 -1.21 -4.46 -16.90
N ARG A 45 -0.44 -4.24 -17.97
CA ARG A 45 -0.02 -5.27 -18.90
C ARG A 45 1.47 -5.15 -19.18
N THR A 46 2.11 -6.29 -19.38
CA THR A 46 3.49 -6.41 -19.85
C THR A 46 3.47 -7.02 -21.23
N ASP A 47 4.15 -6.40 -22.19
CA ASP A 47 4.32 -7.00 -23.52
C ASP A 47 5.48 -8.01 -23.45
N ARG A 48 5.21 -9.24 -23.88
CA ARG A 48 6.22 -10.29 -24.01
C ARG A 48 5.99 -11.01 -25.33
N ASP A 49 6.96 -10.91 -26.23
CA ASP A 49 6.94 -11.51 -27.56
C ASP A 49 5.70 -11.10 -28.40
N GLY A 50 5.26 -9.85 -28.26
CA GLY A 50 4.08 -9.31 -28.96
C GLY A 50 2.74 -9.71 -28.34
N CYS A 51 2.77 -10.41 -27.20
CA CYS A 51 1.59 -10.74 -26.43
C CYS A 51 1.44 -9.81 -25.22
N ALA A 52 0.33 -9.10 -25.14
CA ALA A 52 -0.02 -8.27 -23.98
C ALA A 52 -0.52 -9.16 -22.83
N LEU A 53 0.38 -9.51 -21.91
CA LEU A 53 0.10 -10.31 -20.72
C LEU A 53 -0.35 -9.42 -19.56
N ILE A 54 -1.23 -9.93 -18.69
CA ILE A 54 -1.61 -9.23 -17.45
C ILE A 54 -0.41 -9.19 -16.52
N ASN A 55 -0.15 -8.03 -15.93
CA ASN A 55 0.90 -7.87 -14.94
C ASN A 55 0.45 -8.45 -13.58
N VAL A 56 0.68 -9.75 -13.39
CA VAL A 56 0.31 -10.46 -12.15
C VAL A 56 1.08 -9.95 -10.94
N ASP A 57 2.31 -9.47 -11.13
CA ASP A 57 3.12 -8.95 -10.03
C ASP A 57 2.53 -7.66 -9.46
N LYS A 58 2.05 -6.76 -10.33
CA LYS A 58 1.26 -5.58 -9.93
C LYS A 58 0.06 -5.99 -9.09
N MET A 59 -0.71 -6.96 -9.57
CA MET A 59 -1.91 -7.44 -8.86
C MET A 59 -1.56 -8.05 -7.50
N ARG A 60 -0.47 -8.80 -7.39
CA ARG A 60 0.01 -9.38 -6.12
C ARG A 60 0.38 -8.28 -5.12
N ARG A 61 1.06 -7.22 -5.58
CA ARG A 61 1.43 -6.09 -4.72
C ARG A 61 0.20 -5.35 -4.20
N LEU A 62 -0.77 -5.04 -5.06
CA LEU A 62 -2.04 -4.41 -4.65
C LEU A 62 -2.80 -5.28 -3.65
N ALA A 63 -2.90 -6.59 -3.91
CA ALA A 63 -3.55 -7.54 -3.02
C ALA A 63 -2.88 -7.60 -1.64
N SER A 64 -1.55 -7.52 -1.58
CA SER A 64 -0.81 -7.48 -0.31
C SER A 64 -1.17 -6.26 0.53
N VAL A 65 -1.27 -5.07 -0.08
CA VAL A 65 -1.61 -3.84 0.63
C VAL A 65 -3.05 -3.91 1.15
N LEU A 66 -3.99 -4.43 0.36
CA LEU A 66 -5.38 -4.63 0.79
C LEU A 66 -5.50 -5.68 1.90
N HIS A 67 -4.70 -6.74 1.84
CA HIS A 67 -4.66 -7.77 2.88
C HIS A 67 -4.18 -7.19 4.21
N ASP A 68 -3.12 -6.37 4.19
CA ASP A 68 -2.61 -5.69 5.40
C ASP A 68 -3.70 -4.82 6.06
N ILE A 69 -4.56 -4.15 5.28
CA ILE A 69 -5.70 -3.38 5.79
C ILE A 69 -6.75 -4.30 6.43
N ALA A 70 -7.09 -5.40 5.76
CA ALA A 70 -8.13 -6.32 6.22
C ALA A 70 -7.73 -7.10 7.48
N VAL A 71 -6.43 -7.31 7.70
CA VAL A 71 -5.88 -8.02 8.86
C VAL A 71 -5.67 -7.09 10.06
N CYS A 72 -5.51 -5.78 9.86
CA CYS A 72 -5.55 -4.81 10.96
C CYS A 72 -6.93 -4.83 11.63
N LYS A 73 -7.08 -5.63 12.68
CA LYS A 73 -8.25 -5.65 13.58
C LYS A 73 -7.99 -4.85 14.85
#